data_AF-A0A453HJY5-F1
#
_entry.id   AF-A0A453HJY5-F1
#
_cell.length_a   1.000
_cell.length_b   1.000
_cell.length_c   1.000
_cell.angle_alpha   90.00
_cell.angle_beta   90.00
_cell.angle_gamma   90.00
#
_symmetry.space_group_name_H-M   'P 1'
#
loop_
_entity.id
_entity.type
_entity.pdbx_description
1 polymer ?
#
loop_
_entity_poly.entity_id
_entity_poly.type
_entity_poly.pdbx_seq_one_letter_code
_entity_poly.pdbx_strand_id
1 'polypeptide(L)'
;AGVPVGIPLCGHCKSLAPEYEKAAQLLSKHDPAIVLAKVDANDEKNKPLAGKYEVQGFPTLKIFRNGGKNIQEYKGPREAEGIVEYLKKQVGPASKEIKAPEDATYLEDGKIHIVGVFTEFSGTEFTNFLEVAEKLRSDYDFGHTVHANHLPRGDAAVERPLVRLFKPFDELVVDSKDFDVSALEKFIDASSTPKVVTFDKNPDNHPYLLKFFQTNAPKAMLFLNFSTGPFESFKSAYYGAVEEFSGKDVKFLIGDIEASQGAFQYFGLKEDQAPLILIQDSDSKKFLKEQVEAGQIVAWLKDYFDGKLTPFRKSEPIPEANNEPVKVVVADNVHDVVFKSGKNVLIEFYAPWCGHCKKLAPILDEAAATLQSEEDVVIAKMDATANDVPSEFDVQGYPTLYFVTPSGKKVSYEGGRTADEIVDYIKKNKETAGQAAAADTEKAAEPAATEPLKDEL
;
A
#
# COMPACT_ATOMS: atom_id res chain seq x y z
N ALA A 1 -6.22 -28.42 -16.05
CA ALA A 1 -6.40 -29.13 -14.76
C ALA A 1 -6.31 -28.12 -13.63
N GLY A 2 -7.37 -27.94 -12.85
CA GLY A 2 -7.35 -27.07 -11.66
C GLY A 2 -6.94 -27.88 -10.44
N VAL A 3 -5.85 -27.52 -9.76
CA VAL A 3 -5.44 -28.17 -8.50
C VAL A 3 -5.79 -27.24 -7.33
N PRO A 4 -6.81 -27.55 -6.50
CA PRO A 4 -6.91 -27.00 -5.17
C PRO A 4 -5.86 -27.68 -4.30
N VAL A 5 -5.01 -26.84 -3.73
CA VAL A 5 -4.13 -27.22 -2.65
C VAL A 5 -4.81 -26.79 -1.35
N GLY A 6 -5.13 -27.74 -0.47
CA GLY A 6 -5.93 -27.48 0.72
C GLY A 6 -5.62 -28.40 1.89
N ILE A 7 -5.95 -27.96 3.11
CA ILE A 7 -5.72 -28.68 4.37
C ILE A 7 -7.05 -29.19 4.94
N PRO A 8 -7.13 -30.41 5.51
CA PRO A 8 -8.32 -30.93 6.20
C PRO A 8 -8.86 -30.07 7.37
N LEU A 9 -8.03 -29.22 7.98
CA LEU A 9 -8.35 -28.36 9.14
C LEU A 9 -8.69 -26.91 8.77
N CYS A 10 -8.53 -26.50 7.51
CA CYS A 10 -8.81 -25.12 7.09
C CYS A 10 -10.31 -24.90 6.84
N GLY A 11 -10.90 -23.90 7.52
CA GLY A 11 -12.34 -23.57 7.38
C GLY A 11 -12.75 -23.21 5.95
N HIS A 12 -11.93 -22.43 5.24
CA HIS A 12 -12.18 -22.08 3.83
C HIS A 12 -12.07 -23.29 2.89
N CYS A 13 -11.14 -24.22 3.14
CA CYS A 13 -11.05 -25.46 2.38
C CYS A 13 -12.28 -26.36 2.60
N LYS A 14 -12.78 -26.46 3.83
CA LYS A 14 -14.00 -27.21 4.15
C LYS A 14 -15.23 -26.63 3.45
N SER A 15 -15.35 -25.30 3.41
CA SER A 15 -16.45 -24.62 2.72
C SER A 15 -16.39 -24.79 1.20
N LEU A 16 -15.18 -24.78 0.61
CA LEU A 16 -14.99 -24.92 -0.83
C LEU A 16 -15.15 -26.36 -1.32
N ALA A 17 -14.81 -27.36 -0.50
CA ALA A 17 -14.83 -28.77 -0.89
C ALA A 17 -16.14 -29.24 -1.58
N PRO A 18 -17.35 -28.99 -1.04
CA PRO A 18 -18.59 -29.43 -1.70
C PRO A 18 -18.83 -28.71 -3.04
N GLU A 19 -18.55 -27.41 -3.12
CA GLU A 19 -18.66 -26.64 -4.36
C GLU A 19 -17.67 -27.12 -5.43
N TYR A 20 -16.45 -27.46 -5.03
CA TYR A 20 -15.41 -27.96 -5.92
C TYR A 20 -15.75 -29.35 -6.48
N GLU A 21 -16.31 -30.24 -5.66
CA GLU A 21 -16.77 -31.56 -6.10
C GLU A 21 -17.98 -31.46 -7.04
N LYS A 22 -18.91 -30.56 -6.76
CA LYS A 22 -20.04 -30.25 -7.65
C LYS A 22 -19.56 -29.68 -8.99
N ALA A 23 -18.63 -28.72 -8.98
CA ALA A 23 -18.02 -28.19 -10.20
C ALA A 23 -17.32 -29.29 -11.02
N ALA A 24 -16.59 -30.18 -10.36
CA ALA A 24 -15.91 -31.30 -11.02
C ALA A 24 -16.91 -32.24 -11.72
N GLN A 25 -18.05 -32.54 -11.08
CA GLN A 25 -19.11 -33.34 -11.70
C GLN A 25 -19.70 -32.65 -12.94
N LEU A 26 -19.96 -31.34 -12.86
CA LEU A 26 -20.50 -30.57 -13.98
C LEU A 26 -19.50 -30.48 -15.15
N LEU A 27 -18.22 -30.32 -14.85
CA LEU A 27 -17.14 -30.18 -15.84
C LEU A 27 -16.67 -31.51 -16.44
N SER A 28 -16.90 -32.64 -15.75
CA SER A 28 -16.55 -33.98 -16.26
C SER A 28 -17.22 -34.32 -17.60
N LYS A 29 -18.34 -33.64 -17.92
CA LYS A 29 -19.11 -33.81 -19.15
C LYS A 29 -18.72 -32.82 -20.26
N HIS A 30 -17.76 -31.93 -20.00
CA HIS A 30 -17.31 -30.92 -20.95
C HIS A 30 -16.33 -31.50 -21.97
N ASP A 31 -16.39 -31.02 -23.22
CA ASP A 31 -15.44 -31.35 -24.28
C ASP A 31 -14.79 -30.05 -24.80
N PRO A 32 -13.46 -29.87 -24.70
CA PRO A 32 -12.46 -30.80 -24.16
C PRO A 32 -12.55 -30.96 -22.63
N ALA A 33 -12.10 -32.12 -22.13
CA ALA A 33 -12.22 -32.50 -20.72
C ALA A 33 -11.52 -31.50 -19.78
N ILE A 34 -12.27 -30.97 -18.80
CA ILE A 34 -11.73 -30.14 -17.73
C ILE A 34 -11.65 -30.97 -16.45
N VAL A 35 -10.43 -31.31 -16.05
CA VAL A 35 -10.18 -32.13 -14.85
C VAL A 35 -9.87 -31.23 -13.65
N LEU A 36 -10.58 -31.48 -12.55
CA LEU A 36 -10.34 -30.88 -11.24
C LEU A 36 -9.70 -31.94 -10.34
N ALA A 37 -8.59 -31.63 -9.67
CA ALA A 37 -7.83 -32.62 -8.90
C ALA A 37 -7.27 -32.03 -7.61
N LYS A 38 -7.55 -32.57 -6.42
CA LYS A 38 -7.11 -32.02 -5.11
C LYS A 38 -5.80 -32.60 -4.59
N VAL A 39 -4.99 -31.76 -3.94
CA VAL A 39 -3.74 -32.14 -3.26
C VAL A 39 -3.78 -31.66 -1.81
N ASP A 40 -3.50 -32.57 -0.88
CA ASP A 40 -3.27 -32.22 0.53
C ASP A 40 -1.81 -31.77 0.70
N ALA A 41 -1.59 -30.46 0.83
CA ALA A 41 -0.24 -29.91 1.00
C ALA A 41 0.35 -30.10 2.39
N ASN A 42 -0.45 -30.51 3.38
CA ASN A 42 0.05 -30.78 4.72
C ASN A 42 0.64 -32.18 4.86
N ASP A 43 0.34 -33.10 3.93
CA ASP A 43 1.02 -34.39 3.87
C ASP A 43 2.52 -34.16 3.59
N GLU A 44 3.38 -34.72 4.44
CA GLU A 44 4.84 -34.67 4.31
C GLU A 44 5.30 -35.01 2.88
N LYS A 45 4.62 -35.94 2.21
CA LYS A 45 4.94 -36.38 0.84
C LYS A 45 4.71 -35.30 -0.20
N ASN A 46 3.83 -34.34 0.07
CA ASN A 46 3.42 -33.28 -0.86
C ASN A 46 4.09 -31.93 -0.56
N LYS A 47 4.82 -31.79 0.55
CA LYS A 47 5.56 -30.56 0.87
C LYS A 47 6.49 -30.07 -0.25
N PRO A 48 7.26 -30.94 -0.95
CA PRO A 48 8.09 -30.51 -2.08
C PRO A 48 7.25 -29.93 -3.23
N LEU A 49 6.06 -30.47 -3.46
CA LEU A 49 5.14 -30.00 -4.50
C LEU A 49 4.53 -28.64 -4.13
N ALA A 50 4.13 -28.45 -2.87
CA ALA A 50 3.62 -27.19 -2.36
C ALA A 50 4.68 -26.08 -2.43
N GLY A 51 5.92 -26.40 -2.07
CA GLY A 51 7.06 -25.48 -2.20
C GLY A 51 7.36 -25.13 -3.66
N LYS A 52 7.38 -26.13 -4.56
CA LYS A 52 7.61 -25.92 -6.01
C LYS A 52 6.62 -24.93 -6.64
N TYR A 53 5.37 -24.93 -6.19
CA TYR A 53 4.32 -24.05 -6.70
C TYR A 53 3.99 -22.88 -5.75
N GLU A 54 4.88 -22.58 -4.81
CA GLU A 54 4.81 -21.39 -3.95
C GLU A 54 3.46 -21.24 -3.23
N VAL A 55 2.97 -22.33 -2.66
CA VAL A 55 1.70 -22.30 -1.91
C VAL A 55 1.93 -21.66 -0.55
N GLN A 56 1.48 -20.41 -0.40
CA GLN A 56 1.65 -19.61 0.83
C GLN A 56 0.43 -19.60 1.75
N GLY A 57 -0.72 -20.08 1.27
CA GLY A 57 -1.97 -20.09 2.02
C GLY A 57 -3.00 -21.08 1.46
N PHE A 58 -4.11 -21.27 2.17
CA PHE A 58 -5.11 -22.28 1.82
C PHE A 58 -6.55 -21.73 1.87
N PRO A 59 -7.40 -22.05 0.87
CA PRO A 59 -7.08 -22.80 -0.34
C PRO A 59 -6.29 -21.97 -1.35
N THR A 60 -5.32 -22.60 -2.02
CA THR A 60 -4.67 -22.05 -3.22
C THR A 60 -5.15 -22.85 -4.43
N LEU A 61 -5.69 -22.15 -5.44
CA LEU A 61 -6.24 -22.76 -6.64
C LEU A 61 -5.38 -22.36 -7.84
N LYS A 62 -4.84 -23.34 -8.58
CA LYS A 62 -4.04 -23.07 -9.80
C LYS A 62 -4.54 -23.88 -11.00
N ILE A 63 -4.51 -23.28 -12.19
CA ILE A 63 -4.89 -23.86 -13.48
C ILE A 63 -3.63 -24.26 -14.23
N PHE A 64 -3.54 -25.54 -14.57
CA PHE A 64 -2.46 -26.13 -15.37
C PHE A 64 -2.96 -26.41 -16.78
N ARG A 65 -2.19 -25.97 -17.78
CA ARG A 65 -2.44 -26.22 -19.21
C ARG A 65 -1.20 -26.77 -19.89
N ASN A 66 -1.39 -27.42 -21.05
CA ASN A 66 -0.29 -27.93 -21.88
C ASN A 66 0.72 -28.79 -21.11
N GLY A 67 0.24 -29.67 -20.24
CA GLY A 67 1.09 -30.52 -19.40
C GLY A 67 1.80 -29.79 -18.26
N GLY A 68 1.30 -28.62 -17.84
CA GLY A 68 1.90 -27.80 -16.79
C GLY A 68 2.96 -26.80 -17.29
N LYS A 69 3.05 -26.58 -18.61
CA LYS A 69 3.89 -25.52 -19.19
C LYS A 69 3.35 -24.13 -18.86
N ASN A 70 2.02 -23.99 -18.83
CA ASN A 70 1.36 -22.75 -18.43
C ASN A 70 0.60 -23.01 -17.13
N ILE A 71 0.97 -22.28 -16.08
CA ILE A 71 0.38 -22.36 -14.74
C ILE A 71 -0.14 -20.98 -14.39
N GLN A 72 -1.42 -20.89 -14.05
CA GLN A 72 -2.07 -19.63 -13.69
C GLN A 72 -2.78 -19.77 -12.35
N GLU A 73 -2.88 -18.68 -11.60
CA GLU A 73 -3.72 -18.66 -10.41
C GLU A 73 -5.19 -18.53 -10.80
N TYR A 74 -6.05 -19.24 -10.08
CA TYR A 74 -7.47 -19.11 -10.25
C TYR A 74 -7.96 -17.91 -9.42
N LYS A 75 -8.50 -16.90 -10.11
CA LYS A 75 -9.04 -15.67 -9.52
C LYS A 75 -10.57 -15.59 -9.57
N GLY A 76 -11.23 -16.70 -9.93
CA GLY A 76 -12.68 -16.75 -10.09
C GLY A 76 -13.45 -16.96 -8.78
N PRO A 77 -14.79 -17.08 -8.87
CA PRO A 77 -15.67 -17.33 -7.73
C PRO A 77 -15.41 -18.68 -7.06
N ARG A 78 -15.88 -18.89 -5.83
CA ARG A 78 -15.64 -20.16 -5.10
C ARG A 78 -16.86 -21.07 -5.06
N GLU A 79 -17.96 -20.64 -5.67
CA GLU A 79 -19.21 -21.36 -5.88
C GLU A 79 -19.10 -22.26 -7.12
N ALA A 80 -19.77 -23.41 -7.11
CA ALA A 80 -19.64 -24.42 -8.17
C ALA A 80 -19.95 -23.86 -9.56
N GLU A 81 -21.05 -23.13 -9.69
CA GLU A 81 -21.48 -22.51 -10.94
C GLU A 81 -20.43 -21.51 -11.46
N GLY A 82 -19.87 -20.68 -10.57
CA GLY A 82 -18.83 -19.72 -10.91
C GLY A 82 -17.52 -20.38 -11.35
N ILE A 83 -17.13 -21.47 -10.69
CA ILE A 83 -15.97 -22.29 -11.10
C ILE A 83 -16.19 -22.87 -12.51
N VAL A 84 -17.38 -23.40 -12.78
CA VAL A 84 -17.72 -23.99 -14.07
C VAL A 84 -17.64 -22.95 -15.18
N GLU A 85 -18.27 -21.78 -14.98
CA GLU A 85 -18.28 -20.70 -15.96
C GLU A 85 -16.86 -20.18 -16.24
N TYR A 86 -16.10 -19.92 -15.17
CA TYR A 86 -14.71 -19.47 -15.27
C TYR A 86 -13.86 -20.47 -16.06
N LEU A 87 -13.90 -21.77 -15.72
CA LEU A 87 -13.07 -22.77 -16.37
C LEU A 87 -13.49 -23.04 -17.83
N LYS A 88 -14.78 -22.94 -18.17
CA LYS A 88 -15.24 -23.01 -19.57
C LYS A 88 -14.68 -21.85 -20.39
N LYS A 89 -14.75 -20.61 -19.87
CA LYS A 89 -14.13 -19.44 -20.50
C LYS A 89 -12.62 -19.64 -20.71
N GLN A 90 -11.97 -20.28 -19.75
CA GLN A 90 -10.54 -20.60 -19.81
C GLN A 90 -10.20 -21.71 -20.82
N VAL A 91 -11.13 -22.57 -21.25
CA VAL A 91 -10.86 -23.60 -22.28
C VAL A 91 -10.93 -23.06 -23.71
N GLY A 92 -11.71 -22.00 -23.95
CA GLY A 92 -11.79 -21.36 -25.26
C GLY A 92 -10.43 -20.86 -25.78
N PRO A 93 -10.37 -20.40 -27.04
CA PRO A 93 -9.15 -19.78 -27.55
C PRO A 93 -8.73 -18.60 -26.67
N ALA A 94 -7.42 -18.38 -26.52
CA ALA A 94 -6.89 -17.28 -25.71
C ALA A 94 -7.41 -15.92 -26.18
N SER A 95 -7.66 -15.81 -27.49
CA SER A 95 -8.21 -14.65 -28.17
C SER A 95 -9.34 -15.08 -29.10
N LYS A 96 -10.47 -14.39 -29.05
CA LYS A 96 -11.65 -14.69 -29.89
C LYS A 96 -11.56 -13.93 -31.24
N GLU A 97 -11.79 -14.62 -32.34
CA GLU A 97 -11.88 -13.99 -33.66
C GLU A 97 -13.15 -13.13 -33.77
N ILE A 98 -13.01 -11.87 -34.19
CA ILE A 98 -14.08 -10.91 -34.43
C ILE A 98 -14.35 -10.86 -35.93
N LYS A 99 -15.44 -11.50 -36.37
CA LYS A 99 -15.79 -11.67 -37.79
C LYS A 99 -16.77 -10.62 -38.29
N ALA A 100 -17.53 -10.01 -37.39
CA ALA A 100 -18.48 -8.96 -37.69
C ALA A 100 -18.59 -7.98 -36.51
N PRO A 101 -19.17 -6.77 -36.68
CA PRO A 101 -19.34 -5.80 -35.60
C PRO A 101 -20.07 -6.35 -34.37
N GLU A 102 -21.01 -7.28 -34.57
CA GLU A 102 -21.78 -7.89 -33.48
C GLU A 102 -20.89 -8.70 -32.52
N ASP A 103 -19.79 -9.27 -33.03
CA ASP A 103 -18.80 -9.99 -32.22
C ASP A 103 -17.99 -9.06 -31.32
N ALA A 104 -17.96 -7.75 -31.59
CA ALA A 104 -17.16 -6.74 -30.91
C ALA A 104 -17.94 -5.94 -29.83
N THR A 105 -19.24 -6.22 -29.66
CA THR A 105 -20.12 -5.50 -28.72
C THR A 105 -19.66 -5.55 -27.26
N TYR A 106 -18.94 -6.61 -26.87
CA TYR A 106 -18.39 -6.76 -25.52
C TYR A 106 -17.29 -5.75 -25.18
N LEU A 107 -16.68 -5.11 -26.19
CA LEU A 107 -15.60 -4.14 -26.01
C LEU A 107 -16.08 -2.81 -25.38
N GLU A 108 -17.39 -2.59 -25.33
CA GLU A 108 -18.01 -1.39 -24.75
C GLU A 108 -18.65 -1.64 -23.37
N ASP A 109 -18.38 -2.78 -22.73
CA ASP A 109 -18.96 -3.16 -21.44
C ASP A 109 -18.36 -2.43 -20.22
N GLY A 110 -17.46 -1.47 -20.45
CA GLY A 110 -16.78 -0.71 -19.39
C GLY A 110 -15.59 -1.44 -18.76
N LYS A 111 -15.10 -2.54 -19.34
CA LYS A 111 -13.88 -3.24 -18.90
C LYS A 111 -12.71 -3.04 -19.86
N ILE A 112 -11.56 -3.56 -19.45
CA ILE A 112 -10.34 -3.57 -20.26
C ILE A 112 -10.37 -4.76 -21.21
N HIS A 113 -10.20 -4.48 -22.51
CA HIS A 113 -10.15 -5.50 -23.57
C HIS A 113 -8.97 -5.26 -24.48
N ILE A 114 -8.34 -6.31 -24.98
CA ILE A 114 -7.17 -6.22 -25.86
C ILE A 114 -7.47 -6.90 -27.19
N VAL A 115 -7.35 -6.16 -28.29
CA VAL A 115 -7.68 -6.64 -29.63
C VAL A 115 -6.49 -6.48 -30.57
N GLY A 116 -6.03 -7.59 -31.14
CA GLY A 116 -5.04 -7.55 -32.22
C GLY A 116 -5.71 -7.35 -33.58
N VAL A 117 -5.24 -6.37 -34.35
CA VAL A 117 -5.71 -6.09 -35.71
C VAL A 117 -4.59 -6.44 -36.68
N PHE A 118 -4.81 -7.46 -37.50
CA PHE A 118 -3.79 -8.07 -38.35
C PHE A 118 -4.13 -7.94 -39.84
N THR A 119 -3.14 -8.18 -40.70
CA THR A 119 -3.34 -8.38 -42.14
C THR A 119 -3.83 -9.79 -42.44
N GLU A 120 -3.31 -10.77 -41.69
CA GLU A 120 -3.67 -12.19 -41.76
C GLU A 120 -3.41 -12.85 -40.39
N PHE A 121 -4.03 -14.01 -40.14
CA PHE A 121 -3.84 -14.78 -38.91
C PHE A 121 -2.64 -15.73 -39.01
N SER A 122 -1.49 -15.16 -39.37
CA SER A 122 -0.22 -15.86 -39.51
C SER A 122 0.95 -14.92 -39.20
N GLY A 123 2.17 -15.45 -39.17
CA GLY A 123 3.38 -14.66 -38.91
C GLY A 123 3.75 -14.51 -37.43
N THR A 124 4.89 -13.84 -37.21
CA THR A 124 5.50 -13.71 -35.88
C THR A 124 4.66 -12.81 -34.98
N GLU A 125 4.12 -11.72 -35.51
CA GLU A 125 3.30 -10.74 -34.79
C GLU A 125 2.03 -11.40 -34.23
N PHE A 126 1.32 -12.18 -35.07
CA PHE A 126 0.14 -12.91 -34.64
C PHE A 126 0.49 -13.99 -33.60
N THR A 127 1.59 -14.71 -33.80
CA THR A 127 2.06 -15.75 -32.86
C THR A 127 2.39 -15.16 -31.49
N ASN A 128 3.15 -14.05 -31.45
CA ASN A 128 3.52 -13.37 -30.22
C ASN A 128 2.30 -12.79 -29.49
N PHE A 129 1.34 -12.22 -30.24
CA PHE A 129 0.08 -11.76 -29.65
C PHE A 129 -0.71 -12.89 -29.00
N LEU A 130 -0.83 -14.06 -29.65
CA LEU A 130 -1.49 -15.22 -29.07
C LEU A 130 -0.76 -15.76 -27.84
N GLU A 131 0.57 -15.68 -27.80
CA GLU A 131 1.35 -16.04 -26.61
C GLU A 131 1.00 -15.13 -25.42
N VAL A 132 0.99 -13.81 -25.63
CA VAL A 132 0.60 -12.83 -24.60
C VAL A 132 -0.85 -13.03 -24.16
N ALA A 133 -1.75 -13.27 -25.10
CA ALA A 133 -3.15 -13.59 -24.80
C ALA A 133 -3.24 -14.84 -23.92
N GLU A 134 -2.49 -15.90 -24.20
CA GLU A 134 -2.52 -17.13 -23.40
C GLU A 134 -1.96 -16.91 -21.99
N LYS A 135 -0.97 -16.03 -21.82
CA LYS A 135 -0.43 -15.65 -20.51
C LYS A 135 -1.42 -14.83 -19.69
N LEU A 136 -2.10 -13.85 -20.31
CA LEU A 136 -2.89 -12.83 -19.61
C LEU A 136 -4.42 -13.04 -19.65
N ARG A 137 -4.92 -14.11 -20.28
CA ARG A 137 -6.35 -14.45 -20.39
C ARG A 137 -7.11 -14.67 -19.08
N SER A 138 -6.42 -14.72 -17.94
CA SER A 138 -7.08 -14.74 -16.62
C SER A 138 -7.40 -13.34 -16.12
N ASP A 139 -6.69 -12.33 -16.62
CA ASP A 139 -6.80 -10.93 -16.21
C ASP A 139 -7.56 -10.09 -17.23
N TYR A 140 -7.44 -10.41 -18.52
CA TYR A 140 -8.08 -9.64 -19.60
C TYR A 140 -8.71 -10.53 -20.67
N ASP A 141 -9.71 -9.96 -21.35
CA ASP A 141 -10.34 -10.57 -22.51
C ASP A 141 -9.64 -10.13 -23.81
N PHE A 142 -9.22 -11.11 -24.61
CA PHE A 142 -8.53 -10.88 -25.87
C PHE A 142 -9.42 -11.17 -27.07
N GLY A 143 -9.31 -10.34 -28.10
CA GLY A 143 -9.92 -10.54 -29.42
C GLY A 143 -8.90 -10.37 -30.54
N HIS A 144 -9.23 -10.81 -31.75
CA HIS A 144 -8.43 -10.50 -32.94
C HIS A 144 -9.28 -10.39 -34.19
N THR A 145 -8.84 -9.59 -35.15
CA THR A 145 -9.54 -9.41 -36.42
C THR A 145 -8.60 -9.00 -37.55
N VAL A 146 -9.03 -9.22 -38.80
CA VAL A 146 -8.44 -8.58 -40.00
C VAL A 146 -9.25 -7.37 -40.47
N HIS A 147 -10.31 -7.00 -39.74
CA HIS A 147 -11.25 -5.94 -40.13
C HIS A 147 -11.38 -4.90 -39.02
N ALA A 148 -10.53 -3.87 -39.05
CA ALA A 148 -10.52 -2.80 -38.06
C ALA A 148 -11.88 -2.08 -37.92
N ASN A 149 -12.65 -2.02 -39.00
CA ASN A 149 -13.99 -1.44 -39.06
C ASN A 149 -15.05 -2.25 -38.30
N HIS A 150 -14.75 -3.46 -37.82
CA HIS A 150 -15.64 -4.20 -36.93
C HIS A 150 -15.53 -3.75 -35.46
N LEU A 151 -14.47 -3.03 -35.11
CA LEU A 151 -14.25 -2.57 -33.74
C LEU A 151 -15.04 -1.28 -33.48
N PRO A 152 -15.55 -1.08 -32.25
CA PRO A 152 -16.13 0.20 -31.86
C PRO A 152 -15.05 1.28 -31.99
N ARG A 153 -15.42 2.42 -32.58
CA ARG A 153 -14.48 3.54 -32.86
C ARG A 153 -13.32 3.11 -33.77
N GLY A 154 -13.52 2.07 -34.57
CA GLY A 154 -12.57 1.62 -35.59
C GLY A 154 -12.56 2.54 -36.80
N ASP A 155 -11.43 3.22 -37.03
CA ASP A 155 -11.18 3.88 -38.32
C ASP A 155 -10.85 2.80 -39.37
N ALA A 156 -11.31 2.96 -40.61
CA ALA A 156 -10.94 2.05 -41.69
C ALA A 156 -9.44 2.18 -42.07
N ALA A 157 -8.82 3.32 -41.75
CA ALA A 157 -7.48 3.70 -42.17
C ALA A 157 -6.34 3.29 -41.22
N VAL A 158 -6.60 2.47 -40.19
CA VAL A 158 -5.52 2.11 -39.24
C VAL A 158 -4.44 1.25 -39.91
N GLU A 159 -3.19 1.65 -39.72
CA GLU A 159 -2.01 0.95 -40.22
C GLU A 159 -1.77 -0.34 -39.43
N ARG A 160 -1.79 -1.49 -40.11
CA ARG A 160 -1.73 -2.85 -39.54
C ARG A 160 -0.34 -3.46 -39.76
N PRO A 161 0.12 -4.39 -38.91
CA PRO A 161 -0.56 -4.91 -37.71
C PRO A 161 -0.45 -3.96 -36.51
N LEU A 162 -1.43 -4.01 -35.60
CA LEU A 162 -1.40 -3.29 -34.31
C LEU A 162 -2.14 -4.08 -33.22
N VAL A 163 -1.85 -3.76 -31.96
CA VAL A 163 -2.63 -4.19 -30.79
C VAL A 163 -3.34 -2.97 -30.22
N ARG A 164 -4.65 -3.07 -30.05
CA ARG A 164 -5.52 -2.03 -29.52
C ARG A 164 -6.06 -2.43 -28.15
N LEU A 165 -5.88 -1.57 -27.16
CA LEU A 165 -6.44 -1.73 -25.82
C LEU A 165 -7.62 -0.77 -25.64
N PHE A 166 -8.76 -1.32 -25.24
CA PHE A 166 -9.95 -0.59 -24.83
C PHE A 166 -9.96 -0.49 -23.31
N LYS A 167 -10.29 0.69 -22.77
CA LYS A 167 -10.36 0.93 -21.33
C LYS A 167 -11.44 1.97 -20.97
N PRO A 168 -12.00 1.94 -19.75
CA PRO A 168 -13.08 2.84 -19.35
C PRO A 168 -12.61 4.20 -18.78
N PHE A 169 -11.30 4.45 -18.77
CA PHE A 169 -10.68 5.63 -18.16
C PHE A 169 -9.60 6.24 -19.09
N ASP A 170 -9.19 7.48 -18.80
CA ASP A 170 -8.22 8.24 -19.58
C ASP A 170 -8.55 8.23 -21.09
N GLU A 171 -7.59 7.88 -21.95
CA GLU A 171 -7.82 7.64 -23.37
C GLU A 171 -8.52 6.28 -23.57
N LEU A 172 -9.78 6.30 -23.98
CA LEU A 172 -10.61 5.08 -24.05
C LEU A 172 -10.08 4.00 -25.01
N VAL A 173 -9.13 4.36 -25.89
CA VAL A 173 -8.45 3.45 -26.83
C VAL A 173 -6.97 3.83 -26.90
N VAL A 174 -6.08 2.86 -26.77
CA VAL A 174 -4.62 3.03 -26.93
C VAL A 174 -4.07 1.94 -27.85
N ASP A 175 -3.20 2.30 -28.78
CA ASP A 175 -2.61 1.38 -29.75
C ASP A 175 -1.11 1.15 -29.48
N SER A 176 -0.63 -0.06 -29.77
CA SER A 176 0.78 -0.42 -29.86
C SER A 176 1.07 -1.12 -31.19
N LYS A 177 2.24 -0.86 -31.75
CA LYS A 177 2.77 -1.55 -32.94
C LYS A 177 3.98 -2.44 -32.63
N ASP A 178 4.37 -2.52 -31.37
CA ASP A 178 5.45 -3.40 -30.93
C ASP A 178 4.87 -4.77 -30.58
N PHE A 179 5.29 -5.80 -31.30
CA PHE A 179 4.84 -7.18 -31.12
C PHE A 179 5.88 -8.06 -30.42
N ASP A 180 6.96 -7.49 -29.87
CA ASP A 180 7.77 -8.23 -28.92
C ASP A 180 6.91 -8.63 -27.71
N VAL A 181 7.02 -9.88 -27.27
CA VAL A 181 6.20 -10.43 -26.18
C VAL A 181 6.36 -9.62 -24.91
N SER A 182 7.60 -9.23 -24.57
CA SER A 182 7.88 -8.46 -23.35
C SER A 182 7.41 -7.01 -23.48
N ALA A 183 7.52 -6.43 -24.67
CA ALA A 183 7.00 -5.09 -24.95
C ALA A 183 5.47 -5.03 -24.86
N LEU A 184 4.77 -6.03 -25.41
CA LEU A 184 3.32 -6.15 -25.32
C LEU A 184 2.84 -6.31 -23.88
N GLU A 185 3.50 -7.17 -23.10
CA GLU A 185 3.18 -7.33 -21.67
C GLU A 185 3.32 -6.00 -20.90
N LYS A 186 4.42 -5.26 -21.13
CA LYS A 186 4.63 -3.94 -20.52
C LYS A 186 3.60 -2.91 -21.00
N PHE A 187 3.27 -2.91 -22.29
CA PHE A 187 2.26 -2.03 -22.85
C PHE A 187 0.89 -2.24 -22.19
N ILE A 188 0.47 -3.51 -22.06
CA ILE A 188 -0.80 -3.86 -21.42
C ILE A 188 -0.77 -3.46 -19.94
N ASP A 189 0.29 -3.79 -19.21
CA ASP A 189 0.40 -3.45 -17.79
C ASP A 189 0.32 -1.93 -17.56
N ALA A 190 1.11 -1.15 -18.30
CA ALA A 190 1.13 0.30 -18.23
C ALA A 190 -0.21 0.93 -18.63
N SER A 191 -0.87 0.42 -19.67
CA SER A 191 -2.12 0.98 -20.20
C SER A 191 -3.36 0.53 -19.43
N SER A 192 -3.25 -0.56 -18.66
CA SER A 192 -4.34 -1.14 -17.84
C SER A 192 -4.53 -0.47 -16.48
N THR A 193 -3.72 0.53 -16.16
CA THR A 193 -3.79 1.26 -14.89
C THR A 193 -4.19 2.72 -15.17
N PRO A 194 -5.19 3.27 -14.47
CA PRO A 194 -5.54 4.68 -14.61
C PRO A 194 -4.37 5.61 -14.28
N LYS A 195 -4.26 6.73 -14.99
CA LYS A 195 -3.33 7.82 -14.63
C LYS A 195 -3.56 8.32 -13.20
N VAL A 196 -4.83 8.40 -12.81
CA VAL A 196 -5.27 8.71 -11.45
C VAL A 196 -6.22 7.61 -10.97
N VAL A 197 -5.79 6.87 -9.95
CA VAL A 197 -6.63 5.84 -9.31
C VAL A 197 -7.72 6.51 -8.47
N THR A 198 -8.96 6.05 -8.59
CA THR A 198 -10.07 6.57 -7.79
C THR A 198 -10.30 5.69 -6.56
N PHE A 199 -10.32 6.28 -5.36
CA PHE A 199 -10.70 5.61 -4.12
C PHE A 199 -12.11 6.02 -3.71
N ASP A 200 -13.09 5.20 -4.06
CA ASP A 200 -14.50 5.41 -3.71
C ASP A 200 -15.16 4.07 -3.32
N LYS A 201 -16.49 4.06 -3.22
CA LYS A 201 -17.30 2.87 -2.92
C LYS A 201 -17.56 2.00 -4.17
N ASN A 202 -17.06 2.37 -5.36
CA ASN A 202 -17.29 1.60 -6.57
C ASN A 202 -16.36 0.37 -6.60
N PRO A 203 -16.90 -0.86 -6.58
CA PRO A 203 -16.08 -2.06 -6.59
C PRO A 203 -15.19 -2.21 -7.83
N ASP A 204 -15.54 -1.58 -8.96
CA ASP A 204 -14.74 -1.60 -10.19
C ASP A 204 -13.37 -0.92 -10.01
N ASN A 205 -13.24 -0.03 -9.02
CA ASN A 205 -11.99 0.66 -8.71
C ASN A 205 -11.06 -0.14 -7.80
N HIS A 206 -11.57 -1.15 -7.09
CA HIS A 206 -10.80 -1.92 -6.11
C HIS A 206 -9.53 -2.58 -6.68
N PRO A 207 -9.54 -3.18 -7.89
CA PRO A 207 -8.32 -3.78 -8.45
C PRO A 207 -7.19 -2.76 -8.62
N TYR A 208 -7.52 -1.53 -9.04
CA TYR A 208 -6.54 -0.46 -9.24
C TYR A 208 -6.03 0.08 -7.90
N LEU A 209 -6.90 0.17 -6.89
CA LEU A 209 -6.50 0.55 -5.53
C LEU A 209 -5.52 -0.44 -4.92
N LEU A 210 -5.77 -1.74 -5.07
CA LEU A 210 -4.86 -2.78 -4.58
C LEU A 210 -3.47 -2.65 -5.25
N LYS A 211 -3.44 -2.51 -6.58
CA LYS A 211 -2.18 -2.28 -7.32
C LYS A 211 -1.48 -1.00 -6.85
N PHE A 212 -2.22 0.07 -6.61
CA PHE A 212 -1.70 1.36 -6.16
C PHE A 212 -0.99 1.26 -4.80
N PHE A 213 -1.54 0.53 -3.83
CA PHE A 213 -0.92 0.40 -2.51
C PHE A 213 0.19 -0.65 -2.44
N GLN A 214 0.23 -1.60 -3.38
CA GLN A 214 1.26 -2.65 -3.44
C GLN A 214 2.59 -2.18 -4.06
N THR A 215 2.61 -1.08 -4.81
CA THR A 215 3.84 -0.55 -5.40
C THR A 215 4.72 0.17 -4.36
N ASN A 216 6.04 0.14 -4.57
CA ASN A 216 7.02 0.91 -3.79
C ASN A 216 7.28 2.32 -4.35
N ALA A 217 6.65 2.67 -5.49
CA ALA A 217 6.74 4.00 -6.05
C ALA A 217 6.14 5.04 -5.06
N PRO A 218 6.62 6.29 -5.09
CA PRO A 218 5.99 7.41 -4.40
C PRO A 218 4.52 7.55 -4.77
N LYS A 219 3.68 7.89 -3.79
CA LYS A 219 2.22 7.96 -3.91
C LYS A 219 1.75 9.36 -3.56
N ALA A 220 1.21 10.09 -4.52
CA ALA A 220 0.47 11.32 -4.29
C ALA A 220 -1.03 10.99 -4.18
N MET A 221 -1.65 11.36 -3.07
CA MET A 221 -3.03 11.02 -2.72
C MET A 221 -3.77 12.30 -2.36
N LEU A 222 -4.78 12.67 -3.15
CA LEU A 222 -5.67 13.80 -2.90
C LEU A 222 -6.98 13.28 -2.31
N PHE A 223 -7.36 13.74 -1.12
CA PHE A 223 -8.63 13.36 -0.47
C PHE A 223 -9.56 14.56 -0.35
N LEU A 224 -10.81 14.38 -0.77
CA LEU A 224 -11.87 15.40 -0.75
C LEU A 224 -13.26 14.74 -0.74
N ASN A 225 -14.31 15.48 -0.39
CA ASN A 225 -15.67 14.96 -0.46
C ASN A 225 -16.18 15.04 -1.92
N PHE A 226 -16.53 13.91 -2.52
CA PHE A 226 -16.96 13.88 -3.92
C PHE A 226 -18.38 14.44 -4.12
N SER A 227 -19.24 14.34 -3.10
CA SER A 227 -20.67 14.68 -3.21
C SER A 227 -20.98 16.13 -2.87
N THR A 228 -20.24 16.71 -1.92
CA THR A 228 -20.54 18.04 -1.35
C THR A 228 -19.40 19.06 -1.57
N GLY A 229 -18.22 18.60 -1.98
CA GLY A 229 -17.06 19.44 -2.22
C GLY A 229 -16.97 19.97 -3.66
N PRO A 230 -16.03 20.89 -3.93
CA PRO A 230 -15.75 21.43 -5.27
C PRO A 230 -14.98 20.42 -6.17
N PHE A 231 -15.51 19.20 -6.27
CA PHE A 231 -14.85 18.02 -6.85
C PHE A 231 -14.29 18.29 -8.25
N GLU A 232 -15.08 18.85 -9.16
CA GLU A 232 -14.66 19.07 -10.55
C GLU A 232 -13.45 20.00 -10.68
N SER A 233 -13.38 21.08 -9.88
CA SER A 233 -12.22 21.98 -9.91
C SER A 233 -10.95 21.33 -9.39
N PHE A 234 -11.06 20.52 -8.33
CA PHE A 234 -9.91 19.80 -7.76
C PHE A 234 -9.47 18.69 -8.71
N LYS A 235 -10.42 17.93 -9.27
CA LYS A 235 -10.16 16.91 -10.28
C LYS A 235 -9.42 17.53 -11.47
N SER A 236 -9.92 18.62 -12.04
CA SER A 236 -9.27 19.29 -13.17
C SER A 236 -7.84 19.74 -12.84
N ALA A 237 -7.64 20.39 -11.69
CA ALA A 237 -6.31 20.82 -11.24
C ALA A 237 -5.36 19.65 -11.01
N TYR A 238 -5.85 18.56 -10.39
CA TYR A 238 -5.05 17.38 -10.08
C TYR A 238 -4.66 16.60 -11.35
N TYR A 239 -5.58 16.43 -12.30
CA TYR A 239 -5.24 15.86 -13.61
C TYR A 239 -4.26 16.74 -14.40
N GLY A 240 -4.39 18.06 -14.31
CA GLY A 240 -3.39 18.99 -14.86
C GLY A 240 -2.00 18.75 -14.27
N ALA A 241 -1.91 18.54 -12.96
CA ALA A 241 -0.65 18.19 -12.30
C ALA A 241 -0.10 16.83 -12.75
N VAL A 242 -0.97 15.82 -12.91
CA VAL A 242 -0.57 14.48 -13.38
C VAL A 242 0.09 14.54 -14.76
N GLU A 243 -0.42 15.36 -15.67
CA GLU A 243 0.19 15.55 -16.99
C GLU A 243 1.57 16.23 -16.88
N GLU A 244 1.69 17.27 -16.04
CA GLU A 244 2.96 17.99 -15.80
C GLU A 244 4.04 17.08 -15.19
N PHE A 245 3.64 16.16 -14.30
CA PHE A 245 4.55 15.24 -13.59
C PHE A 245 4.57 13.82 -14.17
N SER A 246 4.00 13.59 -15.36
CA SER A 246 3.91 12.27 -16.00
C SER A 246 5.26 11.58 -16.26
N GLY A 247 6.35 12.36 -16.36
CA GLY A 247 7.73 11.85 -16.49
C GLY A 247 8.42 11.52 -15.16
N LYS A 248 7.76 11.74 -14.02
CA LYS A 248 8.28 11.39 -12.68
C LYS A 248 7.76 10.02 -12.27
N ASP A 249 8.57 9.28 -11.52
CA ASP A 249 8.12 8.02 -10.91
C ASP A 249 7.25 8.32 -9.68
N VAL A 250 5.97 8.61 -9.91
CA VAL A 250 4.96 8.85 -8.87
C VAL A 250 3.62 8.28 -9.34
N LYS A 251 2.85 7.71 -8.42
CA LYS A 251 1.47 7.26 -8.68
C LYS A 251 0.49 8.24 -8.04
N PHE A 252 -0.60 8.52 -8.75
CA PHE A 252 -1.63 9.45 -8.30
C PHE A 252 -2.92 8.73 -7.93
N LEU A 253 -3.51 9.15 -6.82
CA LEU A 253 -4.82 8.72 -6.36
C LEU A 253 -5.67 9.92 -5.96
N ILE A 254 -6.96 9.86 -6.27
CA ILE A 254 -7.98 10.78 -5.78
C ILE A 254 -9.01 9.96 -4.98
N GLY A 255 -9.30 10.36 -3.74
CA GLY A 255 -10.10 9.58 -2.82
C GLY A 255 -11.25 10.36 -2.19
N ASP A 256 -12.41 9.71 -2.12
CA ASP A 256 -13.56 10.19 -1.37
C ASP A 256 -13.36 9.93 0.12
N ILE A 257 -13.60 10.94 0.95
CA ILE A 257 -13.38 10.86 2.40
C ILE A 257 -14.23 9.76 3.02
N GLU A 258 -15.49 9.62 2.61
CA GLU A 258 -16.39 8.61 3.19
C GLU A 258 -15.92 7.18 2.89
N ALA A 259 -15.32 6.95 1.73
CA ALA A 259 -14.78 5.65 1.33
C ALA A 259 -13.39 5.37 1.93
N SER A 260 -12.64 6.41 2.30
CA SER A 260 -11.21 6.33 2.60
C SER A 260 -10.86 6.29 4.09
N GLN A 261 -11.82 5.96 4.97
CA GLN A 261 -11.63 5.96 6.43
C GLN A 261 -10.44 5.12 6.92
N GLY A 262 -10.20 3.95 6.30
CA GLY A 262 -9.03 3.13 6.60
C GLY A 262 -7.71 3.82 6.30
N ALA A 263 -7.65 4.60 5.21
CA ALA A 263 -6.48 5.41 4.89
C ALA A 263 -6.31 6.56 5.90
N PHE A 264 -7.39 7.24 6.27
CA PHE A 264 -7.35 8.30 7.28
C PHE A 264 -6.82 7.77 8.62
N GLN A 265 -7.30 6.62 9.07
CA GLN A 265 -6.80 5.98 10.28
C GLN A 265 -5.31 5.61 10.17
N TYR A 266 -4.90 5.01 9.05
CA TYR A 266 -3.51 4.59 8.82
C TYR A 266 -2.55 5.79 8.81
N PHE A 267 -2.93 6.86 8.13
CA PHE A 267 -2.12 8.06 8.00
C PHE A 267 -2.29 9.05 9.18
N GLY A 268 -3.27 8.84 10.06
CA GLY A 268 -3.57 9.75 11.17
C GLY A 268 -4.20 11.06 10.72
N LEU A 269 -4.95 11.03 9.62
CA LEU A 269 -5.66 12.17 9.05
C LEU A 269 -7.04 12.32 9.66
N LYS A 270 -7.58 13.53 9.62
CA LYS A 270 -8.92 13.88 10.09
C LYS A 270 -9.74 14.48 8.96
N GLU A 271 -11.05 14.25 8.98
CA GLU A 271 -11.95 14.72 7.92
C GLU A 271 -11.98 16.25 7.80
N ASP A 272 -11.82 16.95 8.91
CA ASP A 272 -11.77 18.42 8.99
C ASP A 272 -10.46 19.01 8.44
N GLN A 273 -9.50 18.18 8.03
CA GLN A 273 -8.30 18.62 7.29
C GLN A 273 -8.55 18.66 5.78
N ALA A 274 -9.63 18.04 5.29
CA ALA A 274 -9.90 17.96 3.88
C ALA A 274 -10.52 19.26 3.32
N PRO A 275 -10.29 19.61 2.03
CA PRO A 275 -9.48 18.88 1.05
C PRO A 275 -8.00 18.85 1.44
N LEU A 276 -7.36 17.69 1.30
CA LEU A 276 -5.95 17.50 1.66
C LEU A 276 -5.21 16.70 0.61
N ILE A 277 -3.92 16.97 0.47
CA ILE A 277 -3.02 16.17 -0.37
C ILE A 277 -1.88 15.61 0.48
N LEU A 278 -1.62 14.33 0.32
CA LEU A 278 -0.61 13.56 1.02
C LEU A 278 0.32 12.91 0.00
N ILE A 279 1.63 13.03 0.20
CA ILE A 279 2.62 12.18 -0.46
C ILE A 279 3.19 11.19 0.54
N GLN A 280 3.27 9.92 0.15
CA GLN A 280 4.16 8.95 0.78
C GLN A 280 5.28 8.61 -0.21
N ASP A 281 6.52 8.90 0.14
CA ASP A 281 7.68 8.60 -0.71
C ASP A 281 8.13 7.13 -0.59
N SER A 282 9.16 6.76 -1.34
CA SER A 282 9.72 5.40 -1.32
C SER A 282 10.39 5.02 0.01
N ASP A 283 10.79 6.00 0.82
CA ASP A 283 11.32 5.81 2.18
C ASP A 283 10.19 5.75 3.23
N SER A 284 8.93 5.72 2.79
CA SER A 284 7.74 5.82 3.64
C SER A 284 7.61 7.15 4.41
N LYS A 285 8.40 8.18 4.08
CA LYS A 285 8.20 9.54 4.61
C LYS A 285 6.92 10.10 4.03
N LYS A 286 6.19 10.82 4.87
CA LYS A 286 4.89 11.40 4.53
C LYS A 286 5.06 12.89 4.35
N PHE A 287 4.30 13.54 3.47
CA PHE A 287 4.25 14.99 3.31
C PHE A 287 2.79 15.39 3.16
N LEU A 288 2.28 16.20 4.06
CA LEU A 288 0.85 16.52 4.14
C LEU A 288 0.65 18.02 3.91
N LYS A 289 -0.34 18.34 3.08
CA LYS A 289 -0.91 19.69 2.98
C LYS A 289 -2.40 19.59 3.21
N GLU A 290 -2.81 20.03 4.40
CA GLU A 290 -4.20 20.16 4.83
C GLU A 290 -4.83 21.42 4.20
N GLN A 291 -6.16 21.41 4.08
CA GLN A 291 -6.96 22.53 3.57
C GLN A 291 -6.39 23.10 2.27
N VAL A 292 -5.95 22.21 1.38
CA VAL A 292 -5.32 22.57 0.11
C VAL A 292 -6.35 23.15 -0.83
N GLU A 293 -6.00 24.25 -1.50
CA GLU A 293 -6.83 24.80 -2.57
C GLU A 293 -6.43 24.18 -3.93
N ALA A 294 -7.38 24.06 -4.86
CA ALA A 294 -7.12 23.45 -6.17
C ALA A 294 -5.93 24.10 -6.91
N GLY A 295 -5.80 25.44 -6.85
CA GLY A 295 -4.69 26.17 -7.48
C GLY A 295 -3.32 25.96 -6.83
N GLN A 296 -3.25 25.40 -5.62
CA GLN A 296 -2.00 25.17 -4.89
C GLN A 296 -1.37 23.80 -5.19
N ILE A 297 -2.15 22.86 -5.74
CA ILE A 297 -1.76 21.46 -5.95
C ILE A 297 -0.45 21.34 -6.74
N VAL A 298 -0.37 21.98 -7.91
CA VAL A 298 0.81 21.90 -8.79
C VAL A 298 2.05 22.47 -8.11
N ALA A 299 1.93 23.65 -7.50
CA ALA A 299 3.04 24.31 -6.81
C ALA A 299 3.56 23.46 -5.65
N TRP A 300 2.66 22.86 -4.88
CA TRP A 300 3.03 22.00 -3.74
C TRP A 300 3.71 20.70 -4.18
N LEU A 301 3.19 20.04 -5.22
CA LEU A 301 3.83 18.86 -5.82
C LEU A 301 5.24 19.20 -6.36
N LYS A 302 5.40 20.38 -6.97
CA LYS A 302 6.71 20.87 -7.40
C LYS A 302 7.67 21.04 -6.23
N ASP A 303 7.22 21.65 -5.13
CA ASP A 303 8.06 21.81 -3.94
C ASP A 303 8.48 20.47 -3.32
N TYR A 304 7.63 19.44 -3.41
CA TYR A 304 8.02 18.07 -3.05
C TYR A 304 9.15 17.56 -3.94
N PHE A 305 8.99 17.61 -5.27
CA PHE A 305 10.01 17.12 -6.21
C PHE A 305 11.32 17.93 -6.19
N ASP A 306 11.25 19.19 -5.77
CA ASP A 306 12.41 20.06 -5.53
C ASP A 306 13.06 19.82 -4.15
N GLY A 307 12.51 18.93 -3.31
CA GLY A 307 13.04 18.60 -1.98
C GLY A 307 12.86 19.68 -0.92
N LYS A 308 11.90 20.60 -1.11
CA LYS A 308 11.68 21.75 -0.22
C LYS A 308 10.69 21.46 0.91
N LEU A 309 9.90 20.39 0.79
CA LEU A 309 8.92 20.05 1.81
C LEU A 309 9.56 19.34 3.01
N THR A 310 9.01 19.60 4.19
CA THR A 310 9.35 18.87 5.41
C THR A 310 8.40 17.68 5.59
N PRO A 311 8.90 16.51 6.02
CA PRO A 311 8.04 15.36 6.28
C PRO A 311 6.96 15.66 7.33
N PHE A 312 5.73 15.26 7.04
CA PHE A 312 4.63 15.12 7.98
C PHE A 312 4.95 14.02 9.00
N ARG A 313 4.77 14.35 10.27
CA ARG A 313 4.89 13.44 11.40
C ARG A 313 3.49 13.24 11.98
N LYS A 314 3.05 12.00 12.12
CA LYS A 314 1.78 11.69 12.79
C LYS A 314 1.87 12.13 14.25
N SER A 315 1.03 13.08 14.66
CA SER A 315 0.95 13.53 16.05
C SER A 315 -0.50 13.71 16.47
N GLU A 316 -0.82 13.31 17.69
CA GLU A 316 -2.00 13.81 18.37
C GLU A 316 -1.85 15.31 18.66
N PRO A 317 -2.96 16.06 18.83
CA PRO A 317 -2.89 17.45 19.27
C PRO A 317 -2.17 17.56 20.61
N ILE A 318 -1.36 18.60 20.76
CA ILE A 318 -0.77 18.94 22.06
C ILE A 318 -1.94 19.22 23.04
N PRO A 319 -2.01 18.53 24.20
CA PRO A 319 -3.09 18.72 25.15
C PRO A 319 -3.21 20.17 25.62
N GLU A 320 -4.42 20.75 25.61
CA GLU A 320 -4.68 22.12 26.09
C GLU A 320 -4.28 22.30 27.57
N ALA A 321 -4.43 21.23 28.36
CA ALA A 321 -3.99 21.16 29.74
C ALA A 321 -3.15 19.89 29.95
N ASN A 322 -1.98 20.05 30.58
CA ASN A 322 -1.05 18.96 30.88
C ASN A 322 -0.61 19.01 32.35
N ASN A 323 -1.59 19.12 33.25
CA ASN A 323 -1.38 19.38 34.68
C ASN A 323 -1.24 18.12 35.53
N GLU A 324 -1.56 16.95 34.96
CA GLU A 324 -1.43 15.67 35.66
C GLU A 324 0.04 15.37 36.05
N PRO A 325 0.28 14.53 37.08
CA PRO A 325 1.63 14.19 37.52
C PRO A 325 2.48 13.58 36.39
N VAL A 326 1.89 12.68 35.61
CA VAL A 326 2.51 12.14 34.40
C VAL A 326 2.13 12.98 33.19
N LYS A 327 3.12 13.62 32.56
CA LYS A 327 2.93 14.52 31.42
C LYS A 327 2.62 13.76 30.15
N VAL A 328 1.56 14.18 29.45
CA VAL A 328 1.23 13.65 28.12
C VAL A 328 2.14 14.31 27.09
N VAL A 329 2.80 13.50 26.29
CA VAL A 329 3.72 13.89 25.22
C VAL A 329 3.22 13.31 23.90
N VAL A 330 3.30 14.13 22.86
CA VAL A 330 2.90 13.81 21.49
C VAL A 330 4.08 14.04 20.55
N ALA A 331 3.98 13.59 19.31
CA ALA A 331 5.09 13.65 18.35
C ALA A 331 5.62 15.07 18.12
N ASP A 332 4.73 16.07 18.19
CA ASP A 332 5.05 17.48 17.94
C ASP A 332 5.77 18.17 19.10
N ASN A 333 5.61 17.71 20.35
CA ASN A 333 6.24 18.33 21.52
C ASN A 333 7.30 17.46 22.21
N VAL A 334 7.49 16.21 21.77
CA VAL A 334 8.44 15.26 22.37
C VAL A 334 9.86 15.81 22.45
N HIS A 335 10.34 16.52 21.42
CA HIS A 335 11.69 17.09 21.48
C HIS A 335 11.81 18.19 22.54
N ASP A 336 10.80 19.04 22.66
CA ASP A 336 10.82 20.14 23.61
C ASP A 336 10.70 19.63 25.05
N VAL A 337 9.82 18.64 25.29
CA VAL A 337 9.61 18.06 26.62
C VAL A 337 10.77 17.16 27.04
N VAL A 338 11.26 16.29 26.16
CA VAL A 338 12.21 15.24 26.52
C VAL A 338 13.67 15.68 26.42
N PHE A 339 14.01 16.48 25.39
CA PHE A 339 15.41 16.81 25.11
C PHE A 339 15.79 18.27 25.39
N LYS A 340 14.84 19.22 25.32
CA LYS A 340 15.12 20.65 25.52
C LYS A 340 14.63 21.24 26.83
N SER A 341 13.88 20.47 27.64
CA SER A 341 13.32 20.97 28.89
C SER A 341 14.38 21.28 29.95
N GLY A 342 15.61 20.78 29.78
CA GLY A 342 16.68 20.88 30.78
C GLY A 342 16.41 20.01 32.01
N LYS A 343 15.47 19.06 31.92
CA LYS A 343 15.05 18.19 33.03
C LYS A 343 15.47 16.74 32.78
N ASN A 344 15.46 15.97 33.86
CA ASN A 344 15.59 14.52 33.84
C ASN A 344 14.22 13.91 33.54
N VAL A 345 14.06 13.32 32.36
CA VAL A 345 12.77 12.86 31.85
C VAL A 345 12.73 11.34 31.78
N LEU A 346 11.81 10.72 32.52
CA LEU A 346 11.40 9.33 32.29
C LEU A 346 10.17 9.34 31.37
N ILE A 347 10.29 8.81 30.16
CA ILE A 347 9.20 8.73 29.18
C ILE A 347 8.77 7.27 28.95
N GLU A 348 7.46 7.00 29.06
CA GLU A 348 6.82 5.74 28.66
C GLU A 348 6.23 5.85 27.25
N PHE A 349 6.59 4.91 26.37
CA PHE A 349 5.89 4.66 25.11
C PHE A 349 4.92 3.51 25.30
N TYR A 350 3.63 3.77 25.11
CA TYR A 350 2.56 2.82 25.39
C TYR A 350 1.58 2.66 24.23
N ALA A 351 0.72 1.64 24.36
CA ALA A 351 -0.46 1.46 23.52
C ALA A 351 -1.73 1.36 24.40
N PRO A 352 -2.85 2.03 24.06
CA PRO A 352 -4.04 2.09 24.92
C PRO A 352 -4.68 0.74 25.22
N TRP A 353 -4.50 -0.23 24.32
CA TRP A 353 -5.04 -1.58 24.45
C TRP A 353 -4.10 -2.55 25.19
N CYS A 354 -2.85 -2.18 25.44
CA CYS A 354 -1.89 -3.08 26.07
C CYS A 354 -2.16 -3.24 27.58
N GLY A 355 -2.42 -4.48 28.01
CA GLY A 355 -2.70 -4.79 29.41
C GLY A 355 -1.53 -4.50 30.36
N HIS A 356 -0.28 -4.61 29.90
CA HIS A 356 0.90 -4.26 30.72
C HIS A 356 1.02 -2.75 30.93
N CYS A 357 0.71 -1.93 29.91
CA CYS A 357 0.70 -0.47 30.04
C CYS A 357 -0.37 -0.03 31.03
N LYS A 358 -1.58 -0.61 30.95
CA LYS A 358 -2.67 -0.31 31.89
C LYS A 358 -2.32 -0.61 33.35
N LYS A 359 -1.48 -1.62 33.60
CA LYS A 359 -0.99 -1.95 34.95
C LYS A 359 0.12 -1.00 35.42
N LEU A 360 0.93 -0.48 34.50
CA LEU A 360 2.04 0.44 34.81
C LEU A 360 1.57 1.88 35.03
N ALA A 361 0.52 2.31 34.32
CA ALA A 361 -0.03 3.67 34.45
C ALA A 361 -0.24 4.16 35.90
N PRO A 362 -0.96 3.45 36.80
CA PRO A 362 -1.12 3.91 38.19
C PRO A 362 0.19 3.94 38.98
N ILE A 363 1.18 3.13 38.60
CA ILE A 363 2.50 3.08 39.25
C ILE A 363 3.34 4.30 38.84
N LEU A 364 3.27 4.71 37.57
CA LEU A 364 3.89 5.94 37.10
C LEU A 364 3.23 7.18 37.72
N ASP A 365 1.90 7.17 37.89
CA ASP A 365 1.19 8.24 38.59
C ASP A 365 1.65 8.35 40.06
N GLU A 366 1.82 7.22 40.76
CA GLU A 366 2.33 7.17 42.13
C GLU A 366 3.80 7.63 42.24
N ALA A 367 4.66 7.19 41.33
CA ALA A 367 6.05 7.63 41.25
C ALA A 367 6.14 9.14 40.97
N ALA A 368 5.31 9.65 40.04
CA ALA A 368 5.28 11.06 39.68
C ALA A 368 4.79 11.93 40.85
N ALA A 369 3.77 11.46 41.59
CA ALA A 369 3.30 12.13 42.80
C ALA A 369 4.40 12.18 43.88
N THR A 370 5.18 11.10 44.03
CA THR A 370 6.31 11.05 44.98
C THR A 370 7.44 12.02 44.60
N LEU A 371 7.65 12.24 43.30
CA LEU A 371 8.70 13.12 42.76
C LEU A 371 8.20 14.56 42.50
N GLN A 372 7.00 14.92 42.93
CA GLN A 372 6.39 16.22 42.60
C GLN A 372 7.20 17.43 43.13
N SER A 373 7.98 17.24 44.20
CA SER A 373 8.88 18.27 44.75
C SER A 373 10.22 18.39 44.01
N GLU A 374 10.54 17.46 43.13
CA GLU A 374 11.78 17.45 42.34
C GLU A 374 11.53 18.20 41.02
N GLU A 375 11.72 19.53 41.02
CA GLU A 375 11.43 20.39 39.87
C GLU A 375 12.26 20.05 38.61
N ASP A 376 13.40 19.36 38.79
CA ASP A 376 14.33 18.88 37.77
C ASP A 376 13.95 17.52 37.17
N VAL A 377 12.81 16.93 37.57
CA VAL A 377 12.34 15.61 37.10
C VAL A 377 10.98 15.74 36.40
N VAL A 378 10.80 15.00 35.32
CA VAL A 378 9.51 14.82 34.63
C VAL A 378 9.28 13.33 34.39
N ILE A 379 8.09 12.85 34.74
CA ILE A 379 7.59 11.57 34.24
C ILE A 379 6.57 11.89 33.14
N ALA A 380 6.73 11.25 31.99
CA ALA A 380 5.94 11.49 30.80
C ALA A 380 5.47 10.19 30.16
N LYS A 381 4.42 10.27 29.33
CA LYS A 381 3.90 9.17 28.53
C LYS A 381 3.50 9.63 27.13
N MET A 382 3.69 8.76 26.15
CA MET A 382 3.34 8.98 24.74
C MET A 382 2.66 7.73 24.17
N ASP A 383 1.50 7.93 23.55
CA ASP A 383 0.82 6.87 22.79
C ASP A 383 1.56 6.66 21.45
N ALA A 384 2.37 5.62 21.39
CA ALA A 384 3.18 5.28 20.22
C ALA A 384 2.36 4.63 19.08
N THR A 385 1.06 4.40 19.28
CA THR A 385 0.14 3.96 18.22
C THR A 385 -0.53 5.14 17.52
N ALA A 386 -0.69 6.25 18.23
CA ALA A 386 -1.30 7.47 17.74
C ALA A 386 -0.27 8.53 17.30
N ASN A 387 1.00 8.37 17.66
CA ASN A 387 2.07 9.31 17.35
C ASN A 387 3.29 8.61 16.76
N ASP A 388 3.93 9.24 15.77
CA ASP A 388 5.21 8.78 15.22
C ASP A 388 6.32 8.98 16.25
N VAL A 389 6.95 7.88 16.67
CA VAL A 389 8.04 7.90 17.65
C VAL A 389 9.31 8.47 17.00
N PRO A 390 10.02 9.41 17.65
CA PRO A 390 11.30 9.90 17.16
C PRO A 390 12.31 8.77 16.95
N SER A 391 13.11 8.83 15.88
CA SER A 391 14.10 7.81 15.53
C SER A 391 15.16 7.57 16.62
N GLU A 392 15.31 8.50 17.55
CA GLU A 392 16.16 8.35 18.72
C GLU A 392 15.66 7.26 19.68
N PHE A 393 14.38 6.87 19.65
CA PHE A 393 13.84 5.84 20.51
C PHE A 393 13.58 4.55 19.73
N ASP A 394 14.18 3.46 20.18
CA ASP A 394 13.90 2.13 19.63
C ASP A 394 12.76 1.49 20.41
N VAL A 395 11.54 1.57 19.85
CA VAL A 395 10.30 1.05 20.47
C VAL A 395 9.83 -0.19 19.70
N GLN A 396 10.24 -1.36 20.19
CA GLN A 396 9.92 -2.67 19.60
C GLN A 396 8.69 -3.34 20.22
N GLY A 397 8.13 -2.77 21.30
CA GLY A 397 6.99 -3.32 22.04
C GLY A 397 6.47 -2.36 23.09
N TYR A 398 5.44 -2.77 23.84
CA TYR A 398 4.77 -1.90 24.82
C TYR A 398 4.60 -2.57 26.19
N PRO A 399 4.87 -1.86 27.31
CA PRO A 399 5.48 -0.54 27.38
C PRO A 399 6.99 -0.58 27.18
N THR A 400 7.55 0.47 26.58
CA THR A 400 9.00 0.74 26.52
C THR A 400 9.29 2.05 27.24
N LEU A 401 10.30 2.09 28.11
CA LEU A 401 10.63 3.26 28.91
C LEU A 401 12.05 3.71 28.64
N TYR A 402 12.25 5.02 28.55
CA TYR A 402 13.56 5.64 28.43
C TYR A 402 13.74 6.73 29.48
N PHE A 403 14.95 6.83 30.02
CA PHE A 403 15.37 7.94 30.87
C PHE A 403 16.35 8.83 30.11
N VAL A 404 16.05 10.12 30.05
CA VAL A 404 16.81 11.14 29.32
C VAL A 404 17.25 12.22 30.31
N THR A 405 18.55 12.51 30.37
CA THR A 405 19.09 13.57 31.22
C THR A 405 19.24 14.89 30.45
N PRO A 406 19.39 16.04 31.14
CA PRO A 406 19.55 17.35 30.52
C PRO A 406 20.71 17.44 29.50
N SER A 407 21.81 16.71 29.70
CA SER A 407 22.93 16.67 28.73
C SER A 407 22.61 15.90 27.43
N GLY A 408 21.43 15.28 27.36
CA GLY A 408 20.97 14.45 26.25
C GLY A 408 21.34 12.98 26.37
N LYS A 409 21.91 12.54 27.51
CA LYS A 409 22.18 11.12 27.76
C LYS A 409 20.84 10.38 27.87
N LYS A 410 20.64 9.40 26.99
CA LYS A 410 19.44 8.56 26.91
C LYS A 410 19.78 7.11 27.23
N VAL A 411 19.00 6.49 28.12
CA VAL A 411 19.18 5.09 28.54
C VAL A 411 17.83 4.37 28.58
N SER A 412 17.75 3.14 28.06
CA SER A 412 16.56 2.30 28.21
C SER A 412 16.37 1.92 29.69
N TYR A 413 15.16 2.03 30.19
CA TYR A 413 14.83 1.64 31.56
C TYR A 413 14.39 0.18 31.62
N GLU A 414 15.28 -0.66 32.14
CA GLU A 414 15.06 -2.11 32.34
C GLU A 414 14.83 -2.46 33.82
N GLY A 415 14.52 -1.46 34.65
CA GLY A 415 14.33 -1.63 36.09
C GLY A 415 12.99 -2.27 36.46
N GLY A 416 12.79 -2.46 37.77
CA GLY A 416 11.55 -2.99 38.31
C GLY A 416 10.36 -2.05 38.11
N ARG A 417 9.14 -2.59 38.07
CA ARG A 417 7.92 -1.85 37.73
C ARG A 417 7.08 -1.54 38.95
N THR A 418 7.71 -1.12 40.04
CA THR A 418 7.06 -0.57 41.25
C THR A 418 7.40 0.91 41.42
N ALA A 419 6.56 1.66 42.14
CA ALA A 419 6.75 3.12 42.26
C ALA A 419 8.08 3.44 42.94
N ASP A 420 8.41 2.73 44.03
CA ASP A 420 9.67 2.89 44.76
C ASP A 420 10.89 2.60 43.89
N GLU A 421 10.89 1.52 43.10
CA GLU A 421 12.01 1.18 42.23
C GLU A 421 12.23 2.21 41.11
N ILE A 422 11.15 2.78 40.58
CA ILE A 422 11.21 3.86 39.59
C ILE A 422 11.78 5.12 40.22
N VAL A 423 11.29 5.51 41.40
CA VAL A 423 11.77 6.67 42.16
C VAL A 423 13.25 6.53 42.51
N ASP A 424 13.66 5.37 43.00
CA ASP A 424 15.05 5.07 43.36
C ASP A 424 15.97 5.12 42.14
N TYR A 425 15.52 4.58 41.01
CA TYR A 425 16.28 4.67 39.77
C TYR A 425 16.46 6.12 39.33
N ILE A 426 15.39 6.92 39.32
CA ILE A 426 15.47 8.33 38.92
C ILE A 426 16.43 9.08 39.86
N LYS A 427 16.27 8.95 41.17
CA LYS A 427 17.14 9.61 42.16
C LYS A 427 18.61 9.22 42.02
N LYS A 428 18.88 7.96 41.67
CA LYS A 428 20.24 7.44 41.47
C LYS A 428 20.88 7.92 40.17
N ASN A 429 20.09 8.11 39.11
CA ASN A 429 20.60 8.38 37.77
C ASN A 429 20.37 9.82 37.29
N LYS A 430 19.61 10.64 38.04
CA LYS A 430 19.38 12.04 37.69
C LYS A 430 20.69 12.82 37.65
N GLU A 431 20.82 13.64 36.64
CA GLU A 431 21.92 14.57 36.48
C GLU A 431 21.60 15.86 37.23
N THR A 432 22.55 16.32 38.03
CA THR A 432 22.42 17.59 38.75
C THR A 432 22.79 18.77 37.86
N ALA A 433 22.27 19.96 38.15
CA ALA A 433 22.52 21.17 37.36
C ALA A 433 24.04 21.47 37.16
N GLY A 434 24.89 21.11 38.12
CA GLY A 434 26.35 21.27 37.99
C GLY A 434 27.03 20.29 37.04
N GLN A 435 26.46 19.11 36.82
CA GLN A 435 26.96 18.11 35.85
C GLN A 435 26.52 18.44 34.43
N ALA A 436 25.28 18.91 34.26
CA ALA A 436 24.76 19.35 32.97
C ALA A 436 25.56 20.53 32.39
N ALA A 437 25.91 21.52 33.24
CA ALA A 437 26.71 22.68 32.83
C ALA A 437 28.16 22.30 32.40
N ALA A 438 28.74 21.26 33.02
CA ALA A 438 30.07 20.77 32.66
C ALA A 438 30.06 20.05 31.29
N ALA A 439 29.01 19.26 31.02
CA ALA A 439 28.83 18.58 29.74
C ALA A 439 28.59 19.56 28.58
N ASP A 440 27.87 20.66 28.81
CA ASP A 440 27.64 21.71 27.81
C ASP A 440 28.92 22.48 27.47
N THR A 441 29.78 22.76 28.48
CA THR A 441 31.10 23.35 28.21
C THR A 441 32.05 22.42 27.44
N GLU A 442 31.90 21.10 27.59
CA GLU A 442 32.70 20.10 26.90
C GLU A 442 32.24 19.91 25.45
N LYS A 443 30.92 19.90 25.19
CA LYS A 443 30.32 19.93 23.83
C LYS A 443 30.64 21.22 23.06
N ALA A 444 30.73 22.36 23.74
CA ALA A 444 31.09 23.63 23.12
C ALA A 444 32.60 23.79 22.83
N ALA A 445 33.44 22.93 23.44
CA ALA A 445 34.89 22.92 23.27
C ALA A 445 35.39 21.92 22.20
N GLU A 446 34.50 21.13 21.61
CA GLU A 446 34.82 20.27 20.47
C GLU A 446 34.99 21.14 19.21
N PRO A 447 36.18 21.20 18.58
CA PRO A 447 36.38 22.02 17.38
C PRO A 447 35.52 21.44 16.26
N ALA A 448 34.75 22.32 15.59
CA ALA A 448 33.99 21.98 14.40
C ALA A 448 34.89 21.21 13.43
N ALA A 449 34.56 19.94 13.17
CA ALA A 449 35.32 19.10 12.27
C ALA A 449 35.37 19.79 10.90
N THR A 450 36.55 20.24 10.52
CA THR A 450 36.86 20.73 9.19
C THR A 450 36.58 19.60 8.19
N GLU A 451 35.64 19.84 7.28
CA GLU A 451 35.41 18.97 6.12
C GLU A 451 36.73 18.78 5.36
N PRO A 452 37.14 17.54 5.04
CA PRO A 452 38.29 17.34 4.18
C PRO A 452 37.92 17.72 2.75
N LEU A 453 38.56 18.78 2.25
CA LEU A 453 38.73 19.05 0.83
C LEU A 453 39.20 17.77 0.14
N LYS A 454 38.35 17.23 -0.74
CA LYS A 454 38.74 16.20 -1.69
C LYS A 454 39.49 16.87 -2.83
N ASP A 455 40.82 16.89 -2.72
CA ASP A 455 41.69 17.02 -3.88
C ASP A 455 41.85 15.65 -4.59
N GLU A 456 42.08 15.78 -5.88
CA GLU A 456 41.92 14.84 -6.99
C GLU A 456 42.78 13.57 -6.95
N LEU A 457 42.26 12.49 -7.55
CA LEU A 457 42.93 11.70 -8.62
C LEU A 457 41.95 10.78 -9.34
#